data_AF-A0A950ANA1-F1
#
_entry.id   AF-A0A950ANA1-F1
#
_cell.length_a   1.000
_cell.length_b   1.000
_cell.length_c   1.000
_cell.angle_alpha   90.00
_cell.angle_beta   90.00
_cell.angle_gamma   90.00
#
_symmetry.space_group_name_H-M   'P 1'
#
loop_
_entity.id
_entity.type
_entity.pdbx_description
1 polymer ?
#
loop_
_entity_poly.entity_id
_entity_poly.type
_entity_poly.pdbx_seq_one_letter_code
_entity_poly.pdbx_strand_id
1 'polypeptide(L)'
;DRPDLIKKFNIPLDEYPRRCESQIAAWENMRKILENSAQTLEVNRSAEYGSRIIHSLETGVPRVVYGNVTNHYLIDNLPFGCCVEVPCVVDKSGIQPVQIGKIPTHLAALMQTNINVQALTVEAILEQDRERIYHAAMLDPHTAAELDLDQIWALVDDLLAAHGNWVPKFLRADAQKGNPKQADIPANS
;
A
#
# COMPACT_ATOMS: atom_id res chain seq x y z
N ASP A 1 7.99 14.52 24.25
CA ASP A 1 8.44 15.01 22.93
C ASP A 1 9.94 15.30 22.87
N ARG A 2 10.56 15.05 21.70
CA ARG A 2 12.00 15.19 21.41
C ARG A 2 12.26 16.23 20.30
N PRO A 3 12.14 17.55 20.58
CA PRO A 3 12.26 18.60 19.57
C PRO A 3 13.66 18.69 18.93
N ASP A 4 14.68 18.21 19.64
CA ASP A 4 16.05 18.08 19.14
C ASP A 4 16.14 17.10 17.95
N LEU A 5 15.39 15.99 18.00
CA LEU A 5 15.33 15.02 16.92
C LEU A 5 14.54 15.57 15.72
N ILE A 6 13.43 16.27 15.97
CA ILE A 6 12.65 16.93 14.91
C ILE A 6 13.53 17.90 14.13
N LYS A 7 14.30 18.75 14.83
CA LYS A 7 15.22 19.69 14.19
C LYS A 7 16.36 18.99 13.44
N LYS A 8 16.89 17.90 13.99
CA LYS A 8 18.01 17.15 13.39
C LYS A 8 17.60 16.42 12.11
N PHE A 9 16.45 15.75 12.12
CA PHE A 9 15.98 14.95 11.00
C PHE A 9 15.08 15.73 10.03
N ASN A 10 14.63 16.93 10.43
CA ASN A 10 13.84 17.86 9.62
C ASN A 10 12.64 17.19 8.92
N ILE A 11 11.97 16.28 9.63
CA ILE A 11 10.80 15.57 9.12
C ILE A 11 9.64 16.57 9.12
N PRO A 12 9.15 17.02 7.95
CA PRO A 12 8.08 18.01 7.90
C PRO A 12 6.79 17.35 8.37
N LEU A 13 6.29 17.74 9.55
CA LEU A 13 5.05 17.23 10.13
C LEU A 13 3.82 17.57 9.29
N ASP A 14 3.94 18.54 8.39
CA ASP A 14 2.91 19.04 7.50
C ASP A 14 3.19 18.70 6.01
N GLU A 15 4.11 17.77 5.71
CA GLU A 15 4.40 17.36 4.33
C GLU A 15 3.13 16.87 3.61
N TYR A 16 2.35 16.01 4.27
CA TYR A 16 1.15 15.44 3.66
C TYR A 16 0.08 16.52 3.38
N PRO A 17 -0.34 17.36 4.34
CA PRO A 17 -1.22 18.50 4.08
C PRO A 17 -0.71 19.42 2.96
N ARG A 18 0.58 19.81 2.99
CA ARG A 18 1.17 20.65 1.93
C ARG A 18 1.10 19.98 0.56
N ARG A 19 1.27 18.66 0.50
CA ARG A 19 1.16 17.89 -0.74
C ARG A 19 -0.28 17.80 -1.24
N CYS A 20 -1.26 17.74 -0.36
CA CYS A 20 -2.68 17.83 -0.72
C CYS A 20 -3.00 19.22 -1.32
N GLU A 21 -2.63 20.30 -0.63
CA GLU A 21 -2.83 21.67 -1.11
C GLU A 21 -2.13 21.90 -2.46
N SER A 22 -0.89 21.42 -2.59
CA SER A 22 -0.12 21.49 -3.85
C SER A 22 -0.80 20.72 -4.98
N GLN A 23 -1.35 19.53 -4.71
CA GLN A 23 -2.06 18.75 -5.71
C GLN A 23 -3.37 19.39 -6.16
N ILE A 24 -4.15 19.96 -5.24
CA ILE A 24 -5.39 20.68 -5.56
C ILE A 24 -5.08 21.90 -6.44
N ALA A 25 -4.10 22.73 -6.02
CA ALA A 25 -3.69 23.89 -6.80
C ALA A 25 -3.12 23.49 -8.18
N ALA A 26 -2.34 22.42 -8.24
CA ALA A 26 -1.83 21.88 -9.50
C ALA A 26 -2.97 21.41 -10.42
N TRP A 27 -3.98 20.75 -9.86
CA TRP A 27 -5.16 20.30 -10.62
C TRP A 27 -5.97 21.48 -11.15
N GLU A 28 -6.24 22.50 -10.33
CA GLU A 28 -6.97 23.70 -10.77
C GLU A 28 -6.22 24.46 -11.87
N ASN A 29 -4.89 24.57 -11.75
CA ASN A 29 -4.06 25.18 -12.79
C ASN A 29 -4.05 24.33 -14.07
N MET A 30 -3.91 23.02 -13.95
CA MET A 30 -3.96 22.09 -15.09
C MET A 30 -5.30 22.21 -15.82
N ARG A 31 -6.41 22.27 -15.07
CA ARG A 31 -7.75 22.46 -15.65
C ARG A 31 -7.84 23.74 -16.46
N LYS A 32 -7.40 24.88 -15.91
CA LYS A 32 -7.40 26.17 -16.63
C LYS A 32 -6.58 26.11 -17.93
N ILE A 33 -5.44 25.42 -17.90
CA ILE A 33 -4.57 25.21 -19.07
C ILE A 33 -5.29 24.35 -20.12
N LEU A 34 -5.91 23.24 -19.71
CA LEU A 34 -6.59 22.30 -20.60
C LEU A 34 -7.89 22.87 -21.20
N GLU A 35 -8.61 23.73 -20.47
CA GLU A 35 -9.84 24.38 -20.95
C GLU A 35 -9.56 25.61 -21.85
N ASN A 36 -8.31 26.08 -21.91
CA ASN A 36 -7.91 27.20 -22.76
C ASN A 36 -7.58 26.74 -24.18
N SER A 37 -8.52 26.92 -25.12
CA SER A 37 -8.37 26.52 -26.53
C SER A 37 -7.25 27.22 -27.30
N ALA A 38 -6.69 28.31 -26.76
CA ALA A 38 -5.55 29.02 -27.37
C ALA A 38 -4.19 28.48 -26.90
N GLN A 39 -4.16 27.58 -25.92
CA GLN A 39 -2.93 27.06 -25.35
C GLN A 39 -2.48 25.79 -26.08
N THR A 40 -1.25 25.77 -26.58
CA THR A 40 -0.65 24.58 -27.19
C THR A 40 -0.07 23.67 -26.11
N LEU A 41 -0.51 22.42 -26.08
CA LEU A 41 0.01 21.40 -25.19
C LEU A 41 1.20 20.69 -25.85
N GLU A 42 2.40 20.91 -25.31
CA GLU A 42 3.55 20.08 -25.68
C GLU A 42 3.44 18.70 -25.05
N VAL A 43 3.27 17.68 -25.90
CA VAL A 43 3.22 16.29 -25.46
C VAL A 43 4.63 15.73 -25.46
N ASN A 44 5.23 15.69 -24.28
CA ASN A 44 6.51 15.05 -24.04
C ASN A 44 6.31 13.62 -23.51
N ARG A 45 7.24 12.72 -23.82
CA ARG A 45 7.19 11.35 -23.30
C ARG A 45 7.38 11.37 -21.79
N SER A 46 6.43 10.82 -21.04
CA SER A 46 6.51 10.79 -19.58
C SER A 46 7.58 9.82 -19.07
N ALA A 47 7.87 9.91 -17.77
CA ALA A 47 8.73 8.97 -17.04
C ALA A 47 8.03 7.63 -16.73
N GLU A 48 6.76 7.47 -17.13
CA GLU A 48 5.95 6.28 -16.88
C GLU A 48 6.52 5.05 -17.60
N TYR A 49 6.49 3.89 -16.92
CA TYR A 49 7.12 2.67 -17.41
C TYR A 49 6.26 1.87 -18.37
N GLY A 50 4.93 1.86 -18.26
CA GLY A 50 4.00 1.08 -19.08
C GLY A 50 4.22 1.26 -20.59
N SER A 51 4.29 2.50 -21.07
CA SER A 51 4.59 2.74 -22.50
C SER A 51 5.99 2.27 -22.92
N ARG A 52 6.96 2.21 -21.99
CA ARG A 52 8.32 1.72 -22.23
C ARG A 52 8.37 0.20 -22.17
N ILE A 53 7.61 -0.42 -21.28
CA ILE A 53 7.46 -1.87 -21.16
C ILE A 53 6.87 -2.41 -22.45
N ILE A 54 5.72 -1.88 -22.89
CA ILE A 54 5.07 -2.28 -24.15
C ILE A 54 6.04 -2.13 -25.32
N HIS A 55 6.70 -0.97 -25.45
CA HIS A 55 7.69 -0.78 -26.51
C HIS A 55 8.81 -1.84 -26.48
N SER A 56 9.32 -2.19 -25.30
CA SER A 56 10.43 -3.15 -25.16
C SER A 56 9.98 -4.57 -25.49
N LEU A 57 8.75 -4.94 -25.12
CA LEU A 57 8.12 -6.21 -25.50
C LEU A 57 7.94 -6.31 -27.03
N GLU A 58 7.43 -5.25 -27.66
CA GLU A 58 7.14 -5.23 -29.10
C GLU A 58 8.40 -5.15 -29.97
N THR A 59 9.37 -4.30 -29.60
CA THR A 59 10.56 -4.02 -30.41
C THR A 59 11.77 -4.87 -30.06
N GLY A 60 11.79 -5.47 -28.87
CA GLY A 60 12.94 -6.16 -28.32
C GLY A 60 14.08 -5.25 -27.84
N VAL A 61 13.91 -3.92 -27.85
CA VAL A 61 14.89 -2.99 -27.28
C VAL A 61 14.92 -3.18 -25.76
N PRO A 62 16.02 -3.69 -25.17
CA PRO A 62 16.05 -4.04 -23.75
C PRO A 62 16.03 -2.79 -22.87
N ARG A 63 15.30 -2.86 -21.75
CA ARG A 63 15.27 -1.82 -20.72
C ARG A 63 15.22 -2.45 -19.33
N VAL A 64 15.68 -1.70 -18.34
CA VAL A 64 15.46 -2.01 -16.92
C VAL A 64 14.37 -1.10 -16.39
N VAL A 65 13.37 -1.71 -15.74
CA VAL A 65 12.32 -1.00 -15.00
C VAL A 65 12.27 -1.56 -13.58
N TYR A 66 11.75 -0.81 -12.62
CA TYR A 66 11.47 -1.33 -11.28
C TYR A 66 10.01 -1.74 -11.25
N GLY A 67 9.77 -3.04 -11.05
CA GLY A 67 8.46 -3.65 -11.17
C GLY A 67 8.07 -4.37 -9.88
N ASN A 68 6.77 -4.28 -9.55
CA ASN A 68 6.16 -5.04 -8.47
C ASN A 68 5.86 -6.46 -8.97
N VAL A 69 6.49 -7.45 -8.35
CA VAL A 69 6.39 -8.87 -8.74
C VAL A 69 6.30 -9.77 -7.51
N THR A 70 5.82 -10.99 -7.70
CA THR A 70 5.78 -11.99 -6.64
C THR A 70 7.20 -12.43 -6.25
N ASN A 71 7.50 -12.41 -4.96
CA ASN A 71 8.78 -12.84 -4.43
C ASN A 71 8.91 -14.36 -4.46
N HIS A 72 9.49 -14.88 -5.54
CA HIS A 72 9.92 -16.27 -5.64
C HIS A 72 11.43 -16.37 -5.41
N TYR A 73 11.87 -16.05 -4.19
CA TYR A 73 13.29 -15.95 -3.79
C TYR A 73 14.08 -14.88 -4.55
N LEU A 74 13.40 -13.80 -4.98
CA LEU A 74 14.07 -12.63 -5.53
C LEU A 74 14.81 -11.88 -4.41
N ILE A 75 14.19 -11.78 -3.24
CA ILE A 75 14.82 -11.33 -1.99
C ILE A 75 14.73 -12.46 -0.97
N ASP A 76 15.89 -13.03 -0.60
CA ASP A 76 15.97 -14.31 0.12
C ASP A 76 15.36 -14.28 1.52
N ASN A 77 15.49 -13.14 2.21
CA ASN A 77 15.04 -12.95 3.58
C ASN A 77 13.77 -12.11 3.71
N LEU A 78 12.94 -12.10 2.66
CA LEU A 78 11.54 -11.69 2.71
C LEU A 78 10.63 -12.90 2.44
N PRO A 79 9.36 -12.89 2.88
CA PRO A 79 8.48 -14.04 2.73
C PRO A 79 8.30 -14.46 1.27
N PHE A 80 8.20 -15.77 1.06
CA PHE A 80 7.82 -16.31 -0.24
C PHE A 80 6.41 -15.85 -0.59
N GLY A 81 6.20 -15.41 -1.83
CA GLY A 81 4.89 -14.99 -2.33
C GLY A 81 4.50 -13.54 -2.02
N CYS A 82 5.25 -12.81 -1.19
CA CYS A 82 4.97 -11.39 -0.97
C CYS A 82 5.26 -10.57 -2.23
N CYS A 83 4.64 -9.39 -2.36
CA CYS A 83 4.99 -8.47 -3.43
C CYS A 83 6.32 -7.78 -3.10
N VAL A 84 7.24 -7.75 -4.06
CA VAL A 84 8.51 -7.00 -3.96
C VAL A 84 8.68 -6.14 -5.19
N GLU A 85 9.26 -4.95 -5.01
CA GLU A 85 9.68 -4.09 -6.10
C GLU A 85 11.17 -4.32 -6.39
N VAL A 86 11.47 -4.88 -7.55
CA VAL A 86 12.85 -5.21 -7.96
C VAL A 86 13.11 -4.75 -9.39
N PRO A 87 14.38 -4.57 -9.80
CA PRO A 87 14.72 -4.38 -11.19
C PRO A 87 14.27 -5.57 -12.03
N CYS A 88 13.62 -5.28 -13.15
CA CYS A 88 13.17 -6.22 -14.14
C CYS A 88 13.76 -5.83 -15.49
N VAL A 89 14.43 -6.77 -16.15
CA VAL A 89 14.82 -6.63 -17.55
C VAL A 89 13.61 -6.89 -18.42
N VAL A 90 13.31 -5.98 -19.35
CA VAL A 90 12.19 -6.09 -20.27
C VAL A 90 12.73 -6.04 -21.69
N ASP A 91 12.46 -7.09 -22.45
CA ASP A 91 12.76 -7.20 -23.88
C ASP A 91 11.73 -8.12 -24.56
N LYS A 92 12.05 -8.62 -25.75
CA LYS A 92 11.16 -9.49 -26.53
C LYS A 92 10.84 -10.82 -25.85
N SER A 93 11.66 -11.24 -24.88
CA SER A 93 11.47 -12.47 -24.11
C SER A 93 10.50 -12.27 -22.93
N GLY A 94 10.03 -11.04 -22.70
CA GLY A 94 9.11 -10.72 -21.61
C GLY A 94 9.77 -9.92 -20.49
N ILE A 95 9.10 -9.89 -19.34
CA ILE A 95 9.56 -9.24 -18.12
C ILE A 95 10.32 -10.27 -17.27
N GLN A 96 11.57 -9.96 -16.94
CA GLN A 96 12.49 -10.86 -16.27
C GLN A 96 13.00 -10.20 -14.98
N PRO A 97 12.40 -10.52 -13.82
CA PRO A 97 12.85 -9.99 -12.54
C PRO A 97 14.28 -10.45 -12.21
N VAL A 98 15.07 -9.55 -11.63
CA VAL A 98 16.45 -9.83 -11.23
C VAL A 98 16.49 -10.22 -9.76
N GLN A 99 17.19 -11.30 -9.45
CA GLN A 99 17.43 -11.73 -8.08
C GLN A 99 18.36 -10.73 -7.36
N ILE A 100 17.91 -10.25 -6.20
CA ILE A 100 18.67 -9.36 -5.30
C ILE A 100 19.46 -10.17 -4.28
N GLY A 101 18.93 -11.32 -3.86
CA GLY A 101 19.47 -12.13 -2.79
C GLY A 101 19.13 -11.56 -1.41
N LYS A 102 19.98 -11.83 -0.42
CA LYS A 102 19.77 -11.37 0.95
C LYS A 102 20.06 -9.88 1.11
N ILE A 103 19.08 -9.14 1.63
CA ILE A 103 19.23 -7.73 2.02
C ILE A 103 19.62 -7.61 3.51
N PRO A 104 20.13 -6.45 3.97
CA PRO A 104 20.43 -6.24 5.39
C PRO A 104 19.26 -6.57 6.31
N THR A 105 19.50 -7.35 7.36
CA THR A 105 18.45 -7.92 8.23
C THR A 105 17.53 -6.87 8.84
N HIS A 106 18.07 -5.71 9.22
CA HIS A 106 17.27 -4.63 9.80
C HIS A 106 16.27 -4.03 8.78
N LEU A 107 16.65 -3.96 7.50
CA LEU A 107 15.74 -3.52 6.42
C LEU A 107 14.67 -4.56 6.16
N ALA A 108 15.05 -5.84 6.11
CA ALA A 108 14.08 -6.94 5.98
C ALA A 108 13.08 -6.94 7.14
N ALA A 109 13.53 -6.73 8.39
CA ALA A 109 12.67 -6.63 9.55
C ALA A 109 11.68 -5.46 9.47
N LEU A 110 12.13 -4.28 9.00
CA LEU A 110 11.25 -3.13 8.77
C LEU A 110 10.23 -3.36 7.64
N MET A 111 10.63 -4.05 6.57
CA MET A 111 9.69 -4.43 5.52
C MET A 111 8.69 -5.47 6.01
N GLN A 112 9.13 -6.40 6.85
CA GLN A 112 8.30 -7.48 7.38
C GLN A 112 7.09 -6.93 8.17
N THR A 113 7.27 -5.86 8.95
CA THR A 113 6.15 -5.26 9.69
C THR A 113 5.03 -4.79 8.74
N ASN A 114 5.38 -4.23 7.59
CA ASN A 114 4.42 -3.79 6.58
C ASN A 114 3.85 -4.96 5.75
N ILE A 115 4.69 -5.94 5.41
CA ILE A 115 4.25 -7.15 4.68
C ILE A 115 3.22 -7.94 5.48
N ASN A 116 3.35 -8.00 6.80
CA ASN A 116 2.41 -8.71 7.67
C ASN A 116 0.99 -8.10 7.61
N VAL A 117 0.88 -6.77 7.57
CA VAL A 117 -0.40 -6.07 7.42
C VAL A 117 -1.07 -6.44 6.08
N GLN A 118 -0.29 -6.44 5.00
CA GLN A 118 -0.76 -6.80 3.66
C GLN A 118 -1.20 -8.26 3.60
N ALA A 119 -0.41 -9.18 4.16
CA ALA A 119 -0.70 -10.60 4.19
C ALA A 119 -2.02 -10.88 4.93
N LEU A 120 -2.19 -10.35 6.15
CA LEU A 120 -3.43 -10.50 6.92
C LEU A 120 -4.64 -9.89 6.20
N THR A 121 -4.45 -8.76 5.53
CA THR A 121 -5.53 -8.14 4.73
C THR A 121 -5.94 -9.05 3.57
N VAL A 122 -4.98 -9.64 2.84
CA VAL A 122 -5.26 -10.57 1.74
C VAL A 122 -5.96 -11.82 2.28
N GLU A 123 -5.45 -12.40 3.37
CA GLU A 123 -6.04 -13.56 4.04
C GLU A 123 -7.48 -13.30 4.50
N ALA A 124 -7.75 -12.13 5.10
CA ALA A 124 -9.09 -11.71 5.48
C ALA A 124 -10.06 -11.73 4.31
N ILE A 125 -9.62 -11.26 3.13
CA ILE A 125 -10.43 -11.27 1.91
C ILE A 125 -10.65 -12.69 1.39
N LEU A 126 -9.60 -13.50 1.32
CA LEU A 126 -9.68 -14.86 0.77
C LEU A 126 -10.55 -15.77 1.64
N GLU A 127 -10.42 -15.67 2.95
CA GLU A 127 -11.12 -16.51 3.91
C GLU A 127 -12.46 -15.90 4.37
N GLN A 128 -12.76 -14.68 3.94
CA GLN A 128 -13.90 -13.88 4.41
C GLN A 128 -13.93 -13.73 5.95
N ASP A 129 -12.74 -13.62 6.54
CA ASP A 129 -12.54 -13.49 7.97
C ASP A 129 -12.39 -12.00 8.33
N ARG A 130 -13.42 -11.43 8.93
CA ARG A 130 -13.42 -10.02 9.34
C ARG A 130 -12.41 -9.77 10.46
N GLU A 131 -12.16 -10.74 11.35
CA GLU A 131 -11.27 -10.58 12.50
C GLU A 131 -9.84 -10.25 12.05
N ARG A 132 -9.40 -10.87 10.95
CA ARG A 132 -8.07 -10.62 10.36
C ARG A 132 -7.84 -9.19 9.88
N ILE A 133 -8.89 -8.42 9.55
CA ILE A 133 -8.74 -6.99 9.24
C ILE A 133 -8.32 -6.21 10.49
N TYR A 134 -8.89 -6.53 11.65
CA TYR A 134 -8.49 -5.90 12.91
C TYR A 134 -7.06 -6.30 13.28
N HIS A 135 -6.69 -7.57 13.12
CA HIS A 135 -5.32 -8.00 13.33
C HIS A 135 -4.32 -7.31 12.39
N ALA A 136 -4.68 -7.10 11.13
CA ALA A 136 -3.88 -6.32 10.19
C ALA A 136 -3.67 -4.90 10.70
N ALA A 137 -4.74 -4.23 11.15
CA ALA A 137 -4.66 -2.90 11.72
C ALA A 137 -3.88 -2.87 13.05
N MET A 138 -3.89 -3.93 13.86
CA MET A 138 -3.09 -4.02 15.09
C MET A 138 -1.59 -4.21 14.83
N LEU A 139 -1.22 -4.79 13.69
CA LEU A 139 0.19 -4.98 13.29
C LEU A 139 0.74 -3.81 12.48
N ASP A 140 -0.09 -2.85 12.09
CA ASP A 140 0.39 -1.64 11.42
C ASP A 140 1.26 -0.82 12.39
N PRO A 141 2.52 -0.48 12.01
CA PRO A 141 3.42 0.21 12.92
C PRO A 141 2.94 1.60 13.36
N HIS A 142 2.08 2.26 12.58
CA HIS A 142 1.61 3.59 12.91
C HIS A 142 0.44 3.53 13.90
N THR A 143 -0.55 2.69 13.62
CA THR A 143 -1.67 2.46 14.55
C THR A 143 -1.17 1.92 15.90
N ALA A 144 -0.28 0.92 15.89
CA ALA A 144 0.25 0.31 17.10
C ALA A 144 1.14 1.25 17.93
N ALA A 145 1.64 2.33 17.34
CA ALA A 145 2.42 3.35 18.04
C ALA A 145 1.53 4.40 18.74
N GLU A 146 0.33 4.64 18.22
CA GLU A 146 -0.52 5.77 18.64
C GLU A 146 -1.80 5.34 19.38
N LEU A 147 -2.27 4.12 19.17
CA LEU A 147 -3.57 3.65 19.63
C LEU A 147 -3.46 2.35 20.44
N ASP A 148 -4.35 2.19 21.42
CA ASP A 148 -4.57 0.89 22.08
C ASP A 148 -5.48 -0.04 21.25
N LEU A 149 -5.62 -1.30 21.68
CA LEU A 149 -6.37 -2.32 20.92
C LEU A 149 -7.85 -1.98 20.76
N ASP A 150 -8.48 -1.37 21.77
CA ASP A 150 -9.91 -1.00 21.72
C ASP A 150 -10.12 0.18 20.76
N GLN A 151 -9.21 1.15 20.78
CA GLN A 151 -9.18 2.27 19.84
C GLN A 151 -8.97 1.82 18.40
N ILE A 152 -8.08 0.85 18.17
CA ILE A 152 -7.85 0.27 16.83
C ILE A 152 -9.13 -0.43 16.35
N TRP A 153 -9.81 -1.16 17.24
CA TRP A 153 -11.09 -1.80 16.91
C TRP A 153 -12.15 -0.79 16.46
N ALA A 154 -12.34 0.26 17.24
CA ALA A 154 -13.28 1.33 16.92
C ALA A 154 -12.93 2.04 15.60
N LEU A 155 -11.64 2.33 15.38
CA LEU A 155 -11.15 2.94 14.14
C LEU A 155 -11.48 2.09 12.91
N VAL A 156 -11.24 0.77 12.98
CA VAL A 156 -11.54 -0.14 11.87
C VAL A 156 -13.05 -0.19 11.61
N ASP A 157 -13.89 -0.22 12.64
CA ASP A 157 -15.34 -0.19 12.47
C ASP A 157 -15.81 1.11 11.81
N ASP A 158 -15.29 2.26 12.23
CA ASP A 158 -15.59 3.56 11.64
C ASP A 158 -15.14 3.62 10.17
N LEU A 159 -13.96 3.09 9.83
CA LEU A 159 -13.47 3.01 8.45
C LEU A 159 -14.37 2.11 7.59
N LEU A 160 -14.76 0.94 8.10
CA LEU A 160 -15.65 0.02 7.37
C LEU A 160 -17.04 0.63 7.15
N ALA A 161 -17.58 1.33 8.16
CA ALA A 161 -18.85 2.04 8.05
C ALA A 161 -18.76 3.19 7.01
N ALA A 162 -17.69 3.97 7.04
CA ALA A 162 -17.46 5.08 6.11
C ALA A 162 -17.35 4.62 4.65
N HIS A 163 -16.68 3.48 4.40
CA HIS A 163 -16.54 2.94 3.05
C HIS A 163 -17.79 2.19 2.57
N GLY A 164 -18.61 1.65 3.48
CA GLY A 164 -19.93 1.10 3.20
C GLY A 164 -19.95 0.11 2.03
N ASN A 165 -20.57 0.51 0.91
CA ASN A 165 -20.72 -0.35 -0.27
C ASN A 165 -19.44 -0.54 -1.10
N TRP A 166 -18.36 0.21 -0.80
CA TRP A 166 -17.07 0.07 -1.48
C TRP A 166 -16.25 -1.11 -0.96
N VAL A 167 -16.54 -1.58 0.25
CA VAL A 167 -15.91 -2.79 0.81
C VAL A 167 -16.75 -4.05 0.54
N PRO A 168 -16.13 -5.25 0.50
CA PRO A 168 -16.84 -6.52 0.38
C PRO A 168 -17.95 -6.69 1.42
N LYS A 169 -19.05 -7.36 1.03
CA LYS A 169 -20.24 -7.50 1.87
C LYS A 169 -19.95 -8.09 3.26
N PHE A 170 -19.07 -9.08 3.37
CA PHE A 170 -18.76 -9.74 4.65
C PHE A 170 -18.07 -8.81 5.68
N LEU A 171 -17.44 -7.72 5.20
CA LEU A 171 -16.82 -6.70 6.05
C LEU A 171 -17.78 -5.58 6.46
N ARG A 172 -19.00 -5.55 5.95
CA ARG A 172 -19.95 -4.48 6.24
C ARG A 172 -20.69 -4.73 7.56
N ALA A 173 -21.09 -3.66 8.24
CA ALA A 173 -21.79 -3.74 9.52
C ALA A 173 -23.18 -4.40 9.41
N ASP A 174 -23.83 -4.33 8.25
CA ASP A 174 -25.12 -5.00 7.99
C ASP A 174 -25.01 -6.53 7.87
N ALA A 175 -23.84 -7.05 7.50
CA ALA A 175 -23.58 -8.49 7.46
C ALA A 175 -23.48 -9.15 8.84
N GLN A 176 -23.21 -8.37 9.91
CA GLN A 176 -23.17 -8.89 11.28
C GLN A 176 -24.56 -9.17 11.87
N LYS A 177 -25.65 -8.60 11.31
CA LYS A 177 -27.02 -8.80 11.80
C LYS A 177 -27.56 -10.23 11.61
N GLY A 178 -26.80 -11.11 10.95
CA GLY A 178 -27.20 -12.50 10.67
C GLY A 178 -26.38 -13.59 11.35
N ASN A 179 -25.40 -13.26 12.22
CA ASN A 179 -24.50 -14.25 12.81
C ASN A 179 -24.61 -14.30 14.35
N PRO A 180 -25.38 -15.25 14.93
CA PRO A 180 -25.46 -15.41 16.38
C PRO A 180 -24.21 -16.16 16.88
N LYS A 181 -23.10 -15.46 17.02
CA LYS A 181 -21.92 -15.97 17.74
C LYS A 181 -21.36 -14.91 18.69
N GLN A 182 -22.15 -14.63 19.72
CA GLN A 182 -21.64 -14.19 21.02
C GLN A 182 -22.51 -14.85 22.09
N ALA A 183 -22.16 -16.09 22.41
CA ALA A 183 -22.60 -16.76 23.62
C ALA A 183 -21.35 -17.27 24.33
N ASP A 184 -21.09 -16.67 25.49
CA ASP A 184 -20.42 -17.24 26.65
C ASP A 184 -18.92 -17.60 26.53
N ILE A 185 -18.08 -16.64 26.91
CA ILE A 185 -16.82 -16.95 27.59
C ILE A 185 -17.10 -16.84 29.10
N PRO A 186 -17.14 -17.95 29.87
CA PRO A 186 -17.33 -17.87 31.31
C PRO A 186 -16.07 -17.26 31.96
N ALA A 187 -16.29 -16.27 32.82
CA ALA A 187 -15.26 -15.72 33.70
C ALA A 187 -14.81 -16.81 34.68
N ASN A 188 -13.56 -17.25 34.58
CA ASN A 188 -12.97 -18.12 35.59
C ASN A 188 -12.31 -17.29 36.69
N SER A 189 -12.71 -17.66 37.91
CA SER A 189 -12.23 -17.32 39.24
C SER A 189 -10.77 -17.64 39.49
#